data_AF-A0A7J4PMW8-F1
#
_entry.id   AF-A0A7J4PMW8-F1
#
_cell.length_a   1.000
_cell.length_b   1.000
_cell.length_c   1.000
_cell.angle_alpha   90.00
_cell.angle_beta   90.00
_cell.angle_gamma   90.00
#
_symmetry.space_group_name_H-M   'P 1'
#
loop_
_entity.id
_entity.type
_entity.pdbx_description
1 polymer ?
#
loop_
_entity_poly.entity_id
_entity_poly.type
_entity_poly.pdbx_seq_one_letter_code
_entity_poly.pdbx_strand_id
1 'polypeptide(L)'
;MEQDEQYTFDEKNKDTIIVTYKGEPKKLGSKDTIIVTYKGEPKKLGRLETVAIESIKYLGCWISGLLYLFLGLIFFIIGYHSKSNFLQCLSLLGMFFFILALEVSNSVSYFKSRKCKNCGREFAYDEIGEPEITEISTLEDYSVKVYRCYKCRYCGYDDVVESPHEYWTKKGEMMDISAANKLDPYLTHVFGEPLLRSLSFRFSILFVVSLLFSSTECFSWIIVINIILLFLAVLFHLAAYSSRTFRCRNCGKSFAYKEFRRSDIKENFSIGKRITTVYYRCKYCSHEYIRKLEYGIFEVNDENQ
;
A
#
# COMPACT_ATOMS: atom_id res chain seq x y z
N MET A 1 34.72 -23.32 14.50
CA MET A 1 33.30 -23.43 14.88
C MET A 1 32.61 -24.10 13.72
N GLU A 2 32.37 -25.41 13.83
CA GLU A 2 31.48 -26.12 12.91
C GLU A 2 30.07 -25.53 13.07
N GLN A 3 29.46 -25.10 11.97
CA GLN A 3 28.06 -24.72 11.93
C GLN A 3 27.28 -25.98 11.60
N ASP A 4 26.44 -26.44 12.52
CA ASP A 4 25.55 -27.58 12.31
C ASP A 4 24.47 -27.21 11.28
N GLU A 5 24.56 -27.77 10.08
CA GLU A 5 23.51 -27.72 9.07
C GLU A 5 22.49 -28.84 9.33
N GLN A 6 21.23 -28.49 9.57
CA GLN A 6 20.14 -29.46 9.65
C GLN A 6 19.34 -29.47 8.33
N TYR A 7 19.35 -30.63 7.67
CA TYR A 7 18.57 -30.89 6.47
C TYR A 7 17.27 -31.60 6.86
N THR A 8 16.13 -31.10 6.37
CA THR A 8 14.85 -31.80 6.49
C THR A 8 14.23 -31.94 5.12
N PHE A 9 13.92 -33.18 4.74
CA PHE A 9 13.28 -33.50 3.47
C PHE A 9 11.77 -33.53 3.65
N ASP A 10 11.03 -32.86 2.77
CA ASP A 10 9.58 -33.00 2.72
C ASP A 10 9.24 -34.30 1.98
N GLU A 11 8.85 -35.33 2.74
CA GLU A 11 8.50 -36.65 2.18
C GLU A 11 7.37 -36.60 1.14
N LYS A 12 6.56 -35.53 1.11
CA LYS A 12 5.46 -35.39 0.15
C LYS A 12 5.86 -34.85 -1.21
N ASN A 13 7.05 -34.25 -1.35
CA ASN A 13 7.47 -33.63 -2.60
C ASN A 13 8.97 -33.83 -2.86
N LYS A 14 9.31 -34.87 -3.63
CA LYS A 14 10.70 -35.31 -3.85
C LYS A 14 11.62 -34.27 -4.51
N ASP A 15 11.05 -33.21 -5.09
CA ASP A 15 11.78 -32.17 -5.81
C ASP A 15 11.96 -30.88 -4.98
N THR A 16 11.56 -30.89 -3.70
CA THR A 16 11.66 -29.71 -2.81
C THR A 16 12.61 -30.00 -1.67
N ILE A 17 13.74 -29.29 -1.63
CA ILE A 17 14.68 -29.33 -0.51
C ILE A 17 14.45 -28.07 0.32
N ILE A 18 13.96 -28.25 1.56
CA ILE A 18 13.85 -27.17 2.53
C ILE A 18 15.17 -27.13 3.30
N VAL A 19 15.96 -26.08 3.09
CA VAL A 19 17.20 -25.91 3.84
C VAL A 19 17.04 -24.72 4.78
N THR A 20 17.20 -24.98 6.07
CA THR A 20 17.10 -23.96 7.12
C THR A 20 18.51 -23.58 7.55
N TYR A 21 18.97 -22.38 7.22
CA TYR A 21 20.30 -21.90 7.60
C TYR A 21 20.22 -20.84 8.70
N LYS A 22 21.19 -20.85 9.62
CA LYS A 22 21.53 -19.71 10.47
C LYS A 22 22.85 -19.09 9.97
N GLY A 23 22.79 -18.15 9.03
CA GLY A 23 23.98 -17.47 8.51
C GLY A 23 23.81 -16.78 7.15
N GLU A 24 24.89 -16.20 6.62
CA GLU A 24 24.94 -15.63 5.27
C GLU A 24 24.90 -16.73 4.19
N PRO A 25 24.17 -16.52 3.07
CA PRO A 25 24.02 -17.52 2.03
C PRO A 25 25.35 -17.83 1.32
N LYS A 26 25.81 -19.09 1.39
CA LYS A 26 26.84 -19.60 0.48
C LYS A 26 26.21 -19.97 -0.87
N LYS A 27 26.93 -19.71 -1.97
CA LYS A 27 26.49 -20.09 -3.32
C LYS A 27 26.44 -21.62 -3.43
N LEU A 28 25.23 -22.20 -3.43
CA LEU A 28 25.03 -23.60 -3.81
C LEU A 28 24.84 -23.72 -5.33
N GLY A 29 25.46 -24.74 -5.92
CA GLY A 29 25.25 -25.12 -7.31
C GLY A 29 24.26 -26.27 -7.41
N SER A 30 23.24 -26.12 -8.27
CA SER A 30 22.46 -27.16 -8.97
C SER A 30 20.93 -27.05 -8.86
N LYS A 31 20.29 -27.67 -9.85
CA LYS A 31 18.94 -27.63 -10.47
C LYS A 31 17.67 -27.63 -9.61
N ASP A 32 17.72 -27.67 -8.30
CA ASP A 32 16.52 -27.90 -7.47
C ASP A 32 15.95 -26.60 -6.89
N THR A 33 14.65 -26.61 -6.59
CA THR A 33 13.98 -25.45 -5.98
C THR A 33 14.37 -25.38 -4.50
N ILE A 34 15.12 -24.35 -4.11
CA ILE A 34 15.61 -24.18 -2.74
C ILE A 34 14.70 -23.17 -2.04
N ILE A 35 13.92 -23.65 -1.07
CA ILE A 35 13.18 -22.79 -0.15
C ILE A 35 14.14 -22.41 0.98
N VAL A 36 14.56 -21.15 0.98
CA VAL A 36 15.40 -20.60 2.03
C VAL A 36 14.51 -20.00 3.09
N THR A 37 14.49 -20.61 4.27
CA THR A 37 13.77 -20.05 5.41
C THR A 37 14.79 -19.42 6.36
N TYR A 38 14.90 -18.10 6.35
CA TYR A 38 15.78 -17.38 7.27
C TYR A 38 15.09 -17.23 8.63
N LYS A 39 15.53 -18.01 9.63
CA LYS A 39 15.34 -17.67 11.05
C LYS A 39 16.53 -16.82 11.50
N GLY A 40 16.57 -15.57 11.06
CA GLY A 40 17.59 -14.62 11.54
C GLY A 40 17.51 -14.50 13.07
N GLU A 41 18.67 -14.42 13.73
CA GLU A 41 18.68 -13.97 15.12
C GLU A 41 18.12 -12.54 15.17
N PRO A 42 17.17 -12.26 16.07
CA PRO A 42 16.51 -10.98 16.11
C PRO A 42 17.58 -9.90 16.33
N LYS A 43 17.76 -9.03 15.34
CA LYS A 43 18.30 -7.71 15.66
C LYS A 43 17.33 -7.15 16.67
N LYS A 44 17.77 -6.95 17.91
CA LYS A 44 16.99 -6.31 18.97
C LYS A 44 16.67 -4.87 18.54
N LEU A 45 15.76 -4.69 17.59
CA LEU A 45 15.02 -3.46 17.44
C LEU A 45 14.04 -3.47 18.60
N GLY A 46 14.23 -2.56 19.55
CA GLY A 46 13.44 -2.48 20.77
C GLY A 46 11.94 -2.53 20.45
N ARG A 47 11.29 -3.64 20.81
CA ARG A 47 9.85 -3.90 20.65
C ARG A 47 8.95 -2.84 21.33
N LEU A 48 9.53 -2.08 22.27
CA LEU A 48 8.90 -0.95 22.96
C LEU A 48 9.06 0.37 22.20
N GLU A 49 10.12 0.53 21.40
CA GLU A 49 10.33 1.75 20.62
C GLU A 49 9.39 1.83 19.42
N THR A 50 9.15 0.75 18.70
CA THR A 50 8.34 0.81 17.46
C THR A 50 6.87 1.15 17.71
N VAL A 51 6.25 0.59 18.75
CA VAL A 51 4.87 0.91 19.16
C VAL A 51 4.78 2.33 19.71
N ALA A 52 5.77 2.76 20.52
CA ALA A 52 5.84 4.13 21.00
C ALA A 52 6.00 5.14 19.86
N ILE A 53 6.86 4.84 18.87
CA ILE A 53 7.10 5.69 17.70
C ILE A 53 5.84 5.86 16.85
N GLU A 54 5.07 4.80 16.60
CA GLU A 54 3.80 4.92 15.87
C GLU A 54 2.74 5.72 16.64
N SER A 55 2.68 5.51 17.96
CA SER A 55 1.79 6.26 18.85
C SER A 55 2.16 7.75 18.87
N ILE A 56 3.46 8.06 18.92
CA ILE A 56 4.01 9.42 18.87
C ILE A 56 3.72 10.08 17.53
N LYS A 57 3.82 9.35 16.41
CA LYS A 57 3.45 9.88 15.08
C LYS A 57 1.97 10.25 15.00
N TYR A 58 1.10 9.42 15.55
CA TYR A 58 -0.34 9.69 15.59
C TYR A 58 -0.66 10.90 16.47
N LEU A 59 -0.09 10.93 17.69
CA LEU A 59 -0.24 12.06 18.60
C LEU A 59 0.29 13.35 17.96
N GLY A 60 1.43 13.27 17.28
CA GLY A 60 2.02 14.38 16.53
C GLY A 60 1.13 14.89 15.41
N CYS A 61 0.42 14.01 14.68
CA CYS A 61 -0.54 14.39 13.66
C CYS A 61 -1.78 15.12 14.24
N TRP A 62 -2.26 14.67 15.40
CA TRP A 62 -3.34 15.36 16.11
C TRP A 62 -2.92 16.73 16.65
N ILE A 63 -1.75 16.79 17.28
CA ILE A 63 -1.20 18.03 17.82
C ILE A 63 -0.94 19.03 16.70
N SER A 64 -0.37 18.59 15.57
CA SER A 64 -0.15 19.47 14.42
C SER A 64 -1.47 19.95 13.81
N GLY A 65 -2.46 19.06 13.66
CA GLY A 65 -3.80 19.43 13.21
C GLY A 65 -4.44 20.51 14.11
N LEU A 66 -4.44 20.30 15.43
CA LEU A 66 -4.96 21.27 16.39
C LEU A 66 -4.21 22.60 16.33
N LEU A 67 -2.89 22.57 16.17
CA LEU A 67 -2.09 23.78 16.00
C LEU A 67 -2.50 24.57 14.76
N TYR A 68 -2.69 23.90 13.62
CA TYR A 68 -3.18 24.56 12.39
C TYR A 68 -4.59 25.14 12.55
N LEU A 69 -5.46 24.47 13.31
CA LEU A 69 -6.77 25.00 13.64
C LEU A 69 -6.67 26.28 14.47
N PHE A 70 -5.87 26.28 15.55
CA PHE A 70 -5.67 27.47 16.39
C PHE A 70 -5.06 28.64 15.62
N LEU A 71 -4.01 28.39 14.83
CA LEU A 71 -3.41 29.41 13.96
C LEU A 71 -4.43 29.94 12.94
N GLY A 72 -5.22 29.04 12.34
CA GLY A 72 -6.29 29.38 11.43
C GLY A 72 -7.33 30.32 12.05
N LEU A 73 -7.75 30.04 13.30
CA LEU A 73 -8.70 30.89 14.04
C LEU A 73 -8.11 32.25 14.42
N ILE A 74 -6.83 32.30 14.81
CA ILE A 74 -6.13 33.56 15.10
C ILE A 74 -6.07 34.43 13.84
N PHE A 75 -5.66 33.86 12.71
CA PHE A 75 -5.64 34.59 11.44
C PHE A 75 -7.04 35.00 10.97
N PHE A 76 -8.07 34.22 11.29
CA PHE A 76 -9.45 34.60 11.02
C PHE A 76 -9.83 35.88 11.77
N ILE A 77 -9.59 35.92 13.08
CA ILE A 77 -9.94 37.07 13.94
C ILE A 77 -9.17 38.33 13.51
N ILE A 78 -7.85 38.20 13.30
CA ILE A 78 -7.02 39.33 12.88
C ILE A 78 -7.41 39.77 11.47
N GLY A 79 -7.61 38.84 10.54
CA GLY A 79 -8.01 39.12 9.16
C GLY A 79 -9.40 39.77 9.06
N TYR A 80 -10.32 39.40 9.95
CA TYR A 80 -11.63 40.03 10.06
C TYR A 80 -11.51 41.48 10.57
N HIS A 81 -10.78 41.71 11.66
CA HIS A 81 -10.60 43.05 12.23
C HIS A 81 -9.82 44.00 11.32
N SER A 82 -8.74 43.51 10.71
CA SER A 82 -7.89 44.30 9.81
C SER A 82 -8.47 44.46 8.41
N LYS A 83 -9.58 43.77 8.09
CA LYS A 83 -10.12 43.61 6.73
C LYS A 83 -9.06 43.09 5.74
N SER A 84 -8.08 42.33 6.24
CA SER A 84 -7.01 41.78 5.42
C SER A 84 -7.44 40.46 4.81
N ASN A 85 -7.71 40.50 3.51
CA ASN A 85 -7.98 39.34 2.65
C ASN A 85 -6.89 38.27 2.75
N PHE A 86 -5.62 38.66 2.85
CA PHE A 86 -4.49 37.73 2.95
C PHE A 86 -4.57 36.87 4.22
N LEU A 87 -4.87 37.49 5.37
CA LEU A 87 -5.00 36.77 6.63
C LEU A 87 -6.22 35.84 6.64
N GLN A 88 -7.31 36.23 5.97
CA GLN A 88 -8.47 35.35 5.77
C GLN A 88 -8.12 34.12 4.92
N CYS A 89 -7.29 34.27 3.87
CA CYS A 89 -6.78 33.13 3.10
C CYS A 89 -5.90 32.20 3.94
N LEU A 90 -5.01 32.74 4.77
CA LEU A 90 -4.19 31.93 5.69
C LEU A 90 -5.04 31.17 6.71
N SER A 91 -6.15 31.77 7.16
CA SER A 91 -7.11 31.09 8.02
C SER A 91 -7.73 29.86 7.35
N LEU A 92 -8.20 30.00 6.11
CA LEU A 92 -8.77 28.90 5.33
C LEU A 92 -7.75 27.78 5.10
N LEU A 93 -6.49 28.14 4.86
CA LEU A 93 -5.40 27.17 4.72
C LEU A 93 -5.18 26.36 6.01
N GLY A 94 -5.21 27.02 7.18
CA GLY A 94 -5.13 26.34 8.48
C GLY A 94 -6.28 25.37 8.71
N MET A 95 -7.51 25.77 8.37
CA MET A 95 -8.69 24.91 8.44
C MET A 95 -8.57 23.70 7.51
N PHE A 96 -8.05 23.90 6.29
CA PHE A 96 -7.81 22.81 5.34
C PHE A 96 -6.83 21.76 5.89
N PHE A 97 -5.70 22.19 6.46
CA PHE A 97 -4.74 21.26 7.06
C PHE A 97 -5.31 20.51 8.27
N PHE A 98 -6.15 21.16 9.08
CA PHE A 98 -6.86 20.47 10.16
C PHE A 98 -7.79 19.38 9.63
N ILE A 99 -8.57 19.65 8.58
CA ILE A 99 -9.43 18.64 7.94
C ILE A 99 -8.59 17.47 7.42
N LEU A 100 -7.47 17.75 6.74
CA LEU A 100 -6.55 16.70 6.29
C LEU A 100 -6.01 15.85 7.45
N ALA A 101 -5.65 16.48 8.58
CA ALA A 101 -5.16 15.76 9.76
C ALA A 101 -6.24 14.82 10.34
N LEU A 102 -7.50 15.27 10.40
CA LEU A 102 -8.63 14.42 10.83
C LEU A 102 -8.83 13.23 9.88
N GLU A 103 -8.71 13.44 8.56
CA GLU A 103 -8.85 12.37 7.58
C GLU A 103 -7.73 11.34 7.70
N VAL A 104 -6.47 11.77 7.82
CA VAL A 104 -5.33 10.86 8.01
C VAL A 104 -5.52 10.06 9.31
N SER A 105 -5.95 10.72 10.39
CA SER A 105 -6.26 10.06 11.66
C SER A 105 -7.34 8.98 11.51
N ASN A 106 -8.44 9.30 10.84
CA ASN A 106 -9.52 8.36 10.59
C ASN A 106 -9.05 7.18 9.73
N SER A 107 -8.22 7.45 8.73
CA SER A 107 -7.60 6.43 7.86
C SER A 107 -6.77 5.46 8.68
N VAL A 108 -5.85 5.98 9.50
CA VAL A 108 -4.98 5.17 10.37
C VAL A 108 -5.80 4.32 11.33
N SER A 109 -6.87 4.88 11.90
CA SER A 109 -7.80 4.11 12.74
C SER A 109 -8.45 2.98 11.95
N TYR A 110 -8.91 3.23 10.72
CA TYR A 110 -9.53 2.21 9.87
C TYR A 110 -8.58 1.03 9.58
N PHE A 111 -7.28 1.25 9.38
CA PHE A 111 -6.33 0.15 9.20
C PHE A 111 -6.15 -0.72 10.44
N LYS A 112 -6.33 -0.14 11.63
CA LYS A 112 -6.34 -0.88 12.89
C LYS A 112 -7.67 -1.60 13.15
N SER A 113 -8.73 -1.32 12.39
CA SER A 113 -10.10 -1.81 12.61
C SER A 113 -10.41 -3.25 12.18
N ARG A 114 -9.39 -4.10 11.97
CA ARG A 114 -9.67 -5.50 11.59
C ARG A 114 -10.51 -6.19 12.67
N LYS A 115 -11.65 -6.76 12.25
CA LYS A 115 -12.48 -7.63 13.08
C LYS A 115 -11.74 -8.93 13.37
N CYS A 116 -11.70 -9.34 14.64
CA CYS A 116 -11.21 -10.66 14.97
C CYS A 116 -12.02 -11.73 14.26
N LYS A 117 -11.36 -12.62 13.52
CA LYS A 117 -12.01 -13.76 12.86
C LYS A 117 -12.68 -14.70 13.86
N ASN A 118 -12.15 -14.76 15.08
CA ASN A 118 -12.68 -15.61 16.14
C ASN A 118 -13.78 -14.92 16.96
N CYS A 119 -13.48 -13.79 17.63
CA CYS A 119 -14.45 -13.15 18.53
C CYS A 119 -15.32 -12.05 17.89
N GLY A 120 -15.11 -11.72 16.61
CA GLY A 120 -15.91 -10.74 15.85
C GLY A 120 -15.73 -9.27 16.25
N ARG A 121 -14.98 -8.99 17.33
CA ARG A 121 -14.75 -7.62 17.83
C ARG A 121 -13.89 -6.82 16.85
N GLU A 122 -14.23 -5.55 16.66
CA GLU A 122 -13.47 -4.60 15.87
C GLU A 122 -12.20 -4.17 16.60
N PHE A 123 -11.17 -3.77 15.84
CA PHE A 123 -9.88 -3.32 16.37
C PHE A 123 -9.24 -4.31 17.34
N ALA A 124 -9.35 -5.59 17.00
CA ALA A 124 -9.01 -6.64 17.93
C ALA A 124 -7.57 -7.10 17.80
N TYR A 125 -6.92 -6.92 16.66
CA TYR A 125 -5.61 -7.48 16.38
C TYR A 125 -4.46 -6.52 16.69
N ASP A 126 -3.50 -6.98 17.47
CA ASP A 126 -2.18 -6.36 17.63
C ASP A 126 -1.15 -7.19 16.85
N GLU A 127 -0.25 -6.56 16.10
CA GLU A 127 0.80 -7.28 15.36
C GLU A 127 1.80 -7.86 16.38
N ILE A 128 2.01 -9.18 16.33
CA ILE A 128 2.87 -9.91 17.26
C ILE A 128 4.07 -10.49 16.54
N GLY A 129 5.24 -10.04 16.97
CA GLY A 129 6.51 -10.56 16.46
C GLY A 129 6.97 -9.81 15.22
N GLU A 130 8.16 -10.20 14.77
CA GLU A 130 8.68 -9.71 13.50
C GLU A 130 8.00 -10.46 12.36
N PRO A 131 7.81 -9.80 11.20
CA PRO A 131 7.28 -10.48 10.03
C PRO A 131 8.22 -11.61 9.61
N GLU A 132 7.64 -12.78 9.36
CA GLU A 132 8.37 -13.92 8.83
C GLU A 132 8.57 -13.72 7.32
N ILE A 133 9.83 -13.62 6.91
CA ILE A 133 10.19 -13.43 5.51
C ILE A 133 10.65 -14.78 4.96
N THR A 134 9.85 -15.36 4.07
CA THR A 134 10.24 -16.57 3.34
C THR A 134 10.67 -16.18 1.94
N GLU A 135 11.91 -16.52 1.59
CA GLU A 135 12.44 -16.34 0.25
C GLU A 135 12.35 -17.66 -0.50
N ILE A 136 11.57 -17.68 -1.57
CA ILE A 136 11.47 -18.83 -2.46
C ILE A 136 12.37 -18.54 -3.65
N SER A 137 13.51 -19.22 -3.69
CA SER A 137 14.47 -19.08 -4.79
C SER A 137 14.27 -20.21 -5.81
N THR A 138 14.00 -19.82 -7.05
CA THR A 138 13.99 -20.70 -8.22
C THR A 138 15.23 -20.43 -9.08
N LEU A 139 15.52 -21.27 -10.07
CA LEU A 139 16.71 -21.13 -10.90
C LEU A 139 16.81 -19.75 -11.60
N GLU A 140 15.66 -19.18 -11.96
CA GLU A 140 15.55 -17.96 -12.78
C GLU A 140 15.09 -16.74 -11.97
N ASP A 141 14.31 -16.94 -10.90
CA ASP A 141 13.70 -15.87 -10.11
C ASP A 141 13.82 -16.14 -8.60
N TYR A 142 13.75 -15.07 -7.80
CA TYR A 142 13.40 -15.18 -6.39
C TYR A 142 12.08 -14.46 -6.10
N SER A 143 11.24 -15.05 -5.25
CA SER A 143 10.03 -14.41 -4.72
C SER A 143 10.13 -14.30 -3.21
N VAL A 144 9.95 -13.08 -2.70
CA VAL A 144 9.92 -12.82 -1.26
C VAL A 144 8.46 -12.74 -0.81
N LYS A 145 8.07 -13.66 0.08
CA LYS A 145 6.79 -13.61 0.79
C LYS A 145 7.01 -13.16 2.22
N VAL A 146 6.15 -12.25 2.67
CA VAL A 146 6.22 -11.69 4.02
C VAL A 146 4.95 -12.06 4.77
N TYR A 147 5.05 -12.85 5.82
CA TYR A 147 3.93 -13.19 6.70
C TYR A 147 3.97 -12.32 7.94
N ARG A 148 2.83 -11.70 8.27
CA ARG A 148 2.67 -10.90 9.49
C ARG A 148 1.74 -11.64 10.44
N CYS A 149 2.20 -11.85 11.66
CA CYS A 149 1.42 -12.50 12.71
C CYS A 149 0.72 -11.42 13.53
N TYR A 150 -0.56 -11.64 13.81
CA TYR A 150 -1.39 -10.76 14.62
C TYR A 150 -2.02 -11.58 15.74
N LYS A 151 -2.25 -10.98 16.89
CA LYS A 151 -2.99 -11.61 17.99
C LYS A 151 -4.13 -10.75 18.43
N CYS A 152 -5.26 -11.40 18.66
CA CYS A 152 -6.43 -10.72 19.19
C CYS A 152 -6.19 -10.32 20.65
N ARG A 153 -6.21 -9.02 20.97
CA ARG A 153 -6.11 -8.49 22.34
C ARG A 153 -7.26 -8.91 23.26
N TYR A 154 -8.40 -9.32 22.68
CA TYR A 154 -9.59 -9.70 23.43
C TYR A 154 -9.71 -11.21 23.69
N CYS A 155 -9.38 -12.06 22.72
CA CYS A 155 -9.54 -13.52 22.86
C CYS A 155 -8.24 -14.31 22.66
N GLY A 156 -7.12 -13.64 22.42
CA GLY A 156 -5.81 -14.29 22.23
C GLY A 156 -5.66 -15.06 20.93
N TYR A 157 -6.63 -15.01 20.01
CA TYR A 157 -6.55 -15.70 18.72
C TYR A 157 -5.43 -15.12 17.84
N ASP A 158 -4.51 -15.98 17.42
CA ASP A 158 -3.43 -15.63 16.50
C ASP A 158 -3.91 -15.77 15.04
N ASP A 159 -3.69 -14.74 14.23
CA ASP A 159 -3.99 -14.68 12.80
C ASP A 159 -2.69 -14.40 12.02
N VAL A 160 -2.33 -15.30 11.11
CA VAL A 160 -1.18 -15.11 10.22
C VAL A 160 -1.70 -14.63 8.88
N VAL A 161 -1.24 -13.46 8.46
CA VAL A 161 -1.67 -12.83 7.21
C VAL A 161 -0.46 -12.67 6.30
N GLU A 162 -0.49 -13.37 5.16
CA GLU A 162 0.45 -13.14 4.06
C GLU A 162 0.25 -11.71 3.54
N SER A 163 1.34 -10.93 3.56
CA SER A 163 1.38 -9.60 2.97
C SER A 163 1.03 -9.72 1.48
N PRO A 164 0.18 -8.84 0.93
CA PRO A 164 -0.24 -8.93 -0.47
C PRO A 164 0.88 -8.62 -1.47
N HIS A 165 2.05 -8.18 -1.01
CA HIS A 165 3.19 -7.88 -1.86
C HIS A 165 4.09 -9.10 -2.00
N GLU A 166 3.95 -9.83 -3.10
CA GLU A 166 5.03 -10.66 -3.65
C GLU A 166 6.00 -9.72 -4.37
N TYR A 167 7.24 -9.69 -3.90
CA TYR A 167 8.32 -9.01 -4.61
C TYR A 167 8.95 -10.03 -5.54
N TRP A 168 8.74 -9.85 -6.85
CA TRP A 168 9.42 -10.60 -7.90
C TRP A 168 10.59 -9.76 -8.38
N THR A 169 11.79 -10.34 -8.38
CA THR A 169 12.90 -9.71 -9.11
C THR A 169 13.72 -10.77 -9.83
N LYS A 170 14.10 -10.46 -11.07
CA LYS A 170 15.02 -11.28 -11.85
C LYS A 170 16.42 -11.14 -11.27
N LYS A 171 17.12 -12.27 -11.16
CA LYS A 171 18.48 -12.32 -10.62
C LYS A 171 19.43 -11.53 -11.53
N GLY A 172 19.85 -10.34 -11.10
CA GLY A 172 20.87 -9.53 -11.79
C GLY A 172 20.43 -8.13 -12.23
N GLU A 173 19.15 -7.77 -12.15
CA GLU A 173 18.68 -6.41 -12.47
C GLU A 173 18.39 -5.61 -11.18
N MET A 174 19.01 -4.42 -11.05
CA MET A 174 18.61 -3.45 -10.03
C MET A 174 17.22 -2.91 -10.38
N MET A 175 16.34 -2.90 -9.38
CA MET A 175 14.93 -2.53 -9.53
C MET A 175 14.79 -1.04 -9.91
N ASP A 176 14.48 -0.74 -11.17
CA ASP A 176 14.10 0.62 -11.57
C ASP A 176 12.61 0.85 -11.26
N ILE A 177 12.35 1.64 -10.22
CA ILE A 177 11.03 1.95 -9.71
C ILE A 177 10.51 3.15 -10.51
N SER A 178 10.12 2.95 -11.77
CA SER A 178 9.38 3.98 -12.50
C SER A 178 7.98 4.15 -11.87
N ALA A 179 7.81 5.28 -11.19
CA ALA A 179 6.85 5.48 -10.09
C ALA A 179 5.39 5.77 -10.49
N ALA A 180 5.07 5.92 -11.78
CA ALA A 180 3.79 6.49 -12.21
C ALA A 180 2.62 5.47 -12.26
N ASN A 181 2.85 4.20 -12.62
CA ASN A 181 1.79 3.18 -12.73
C ASN A 181 1.52 2.42 -11.42
N LYS A 182 2.31 2.64 -10.37
CA LYS A 182 2.14 2.03 -9.04
C LYS A 182 1.27 2.85 -8.09
N LEU A 183 0.95 4.10 -8.44
CA LEU A 183 0.24 5.01 -7.53
C LEU A 183 -1.20 4.55 -7.27
N ASP A 184 -1.86 3.95 -8.26
CA ASP A 184 -3.28 3.61 -8.19
C ASP A 184 -3.57 2.37 -7.28
N PRO A 185 -2.81 1.25 -7.38
CA PRO A 185 -2.86 0.18 -6.38
C PRO A 185 -2.41 0.64 -4.98
N TYR A 186 -1.44 1.56 -4.92
CA TYR A 186 -0.92 2.07 -3.65
C TYR A 186 -1.96 2.91 -2.92
N LEU A 187 -2.60 3.86 -3.60
CA LEU A 187 -3.66 4.70 -3.04
C LEU A 187 -4.86 3.86 -2.58
N THR A 188 -5.27 2.87 -3.39
CA THR A 188 -6.36 1.96 -3.00
C THR A 188 -6.01 1.05 -1.82
N HIS A 189 -4.75 0.64 -1.70
CA HIS A 189 -4.29 -0.12 -0.54
C HIS A 189 -4.15 0.74 0.72
N VAL A 190 -3.56 1.92 0.60
CA VAL A 190 -3.24 2.84 1.71
C VAL A 190 -4.46 3.58 2.23
N PHE A 191 -5.47 3.82 1.40
CA PHE A 191 -6.68 4.53 1.83
C PHE A 191 -7.89 3.61 1.90
N GLY A 192 -7.98 2.57 1.07
CA GLY A 192 -9.19 1.75 0.93
C GLY A 192 -10.29 2.45 0.11
N GLU A 193 -11.12 1.67 -0.60
CA GLU A 193 -12.21 2.22 -1.45
C GLU A 193 -13.22 3.10 -0.69
N PRO A 194 -13.67 2.78 0.54
CA PRO A 194 -14.64 3.62 1.25
C PRO A 194 -14.09 5.03 1.50
N LEU A 195 -12.81 5.09 1.89
CA LEU A 195 -12.15 6.34 2.21
C LEU A 195 -11.81 7.13 0.94
N LEU A 196 -11.31 6.48 -0.12
CA LEU A 196 -11.07 7.14 -1.40
C LEU A 196 -12.33 7.81 -1.95
N ARG A 197 -13.48 7.15 -1.83
CA ARG A 197 -14.78 7.74 -2.21
C ARG A 197 -15.17 8.91 -1.31
N SER A 198 -14.98 8.77 0.00
CA SER A 198 -15.24 9.83 0.97
C SER A 198 -14.38 11.06 0.69
N LEU A 199 -13.06 10.86 0.48
CA LEU A 199 -12.11 11.92 0.15
C LEU A 199 -12.48 12.60 -1.16
N SER A 200 -12.69 11.83 -2.22
CA SER A 200 -13.12 12.32 -3.53
C SER A 200 -14.36 13.23 -3.42
N PHE A 201 -15.42 12.76 -2.76
CA PHE A 201 -16.65 13.54 -2.57
C PHE A 201 -16.42 14.82 -1.76
N ARG A 202 -15.59 14.76 -0.71
CA ARG A 202 -15.29 15.91 0.16
C ARG A 202 -14.43 16.95 -0.55
N PHE A 203 -13.43 16.56 -1.34
CA PHE A 203 -12.65 17.51 -2.15
C PHE A 203 -13.52 18.19 -3.21
N SER A 204 -14.48 17.48 -3.81
CA SER A 204 -15.46 18.10 -4.70
C SER A 204 -16.35 19.13 -3.98
N ILE A 205 -16.81 18.83 -2.76
CA ILE A 205 -17.57 19.81 -1.95
C ILE A 205 -16.70 21.02 -1.62
N LEU A 206 -15.45 20.82 -1.17
CA LEU A 206 -14.53 21.90 -0.84
C LEU A 206 -14.25 22.81 -2.04
N PHE A 207 -14.11 22.24 -3.23
CA PHE A 207 -14.00 23.01 -4.47
C PHE A 207 -15.24 23.87 -4.74
N VAL A 208 -16.45 23.28 -4.67
CA VAL A 208 -17.70 24.04 -4.88
C VAL A 208 -17.87 25.14 -3.84
N VAL A 209 -17.61 24.85 -2.56
CA VAL A 209 -17.67 25.83 -1.47
C VAL A 209 -16.64 26.94 -1.73
N SER A 210 -15.41 26.62 -2.10
CA SER A 210 -14.38 27.62 -2.39
C SER A 210 -14.76 28.53 -3.56
N LEU A 211 -15.42 28.01 -4.60
CA LEU A 211 -15.96 28.83 -5.68
C LEU A 211 -17.05 29.78 -5.20
N LEU A 212 -17.95 29.35 -4.30
CA LEU A 212 -19.03 30.19 -3.77
C LEU A 212 -18.53 31.34 -2.90
N PHE A 213 -17.36 31.18 -2.28
CA PHE A 213 -16.74 32.21 -1.44
C PHE A 213 -15.70 33.07 -2.19
N SER A 214 -15.65 32.99 -3.53
CA SER A 214 -14.74 33.80 -4.33
C SER A 214 -15.18 35.28 -4.39
N SER A 215 -14.67 36.10 -3.46
CA SER A 215 -14.76 37.55 -3.57
C SER A 215 -13.80 38.07 -4.65
N THR A 216 -14.14 39.22 -5.23
CA THR A 216 -13.38 39.85 -6.33
C THR A 216 -11.94 40.21 -5.97
N GLU A 217 -11.64 40.42 -4.69
CA GLU A 217 -10.32 40.86 -4.24
C GLU A 217 -9.32 39.71 -3.97
N CYS A 218 -9.80 38.47 -3.84
CA CYS A 218 -8.97 37.28 -3.59
C CYS A 218 -8.84 36.36 -4.81
N PHE A 219 -9.34 36.81 -5.96
CA PHE A 219 -9.63 35.96 -7.12
C PHE A 219 -8.44 35.10 -7.57
N SER A 220 -7.23 35.67 -7.62
CA SER A 220 -6.03 34.96 -8.10
C SER A 220 -5.64 33.76 -7.23
N TRP A 221 -5.60 33.93 -5.91
CA TRP A 221 -5.22 32.83 -4.99
C TRP A 221 -6.31 31.78 -4.88
N ILE A 222 -7.58 32.21 -4.89
CA ILE A 222 -8.72 31.29 -4.87
C ILE A 222 -8.73 30.42 -6.13
N ILE A 223 -8.37 30.96 -7.30
CA ILE A 223 -8.21 30.16 -8.52
C ILE A 223 -7.15 29.07 -8.32
N VAL A 224 -5.96 29.40 -7.80
CA VAL A 224 -4.88 28.43 -7.61
C VAL A 224 -5.31 27.31 -6.65
N ILE A 225 -5.93 27.66 -5.52
CA ILE A 225 -6.45 26.68 -4.55
C ILE A 225 -7.51 25.80 -5.20
N ASN A 226 -8.43 26.38 -5.96
CA ASN A 226 -9.48 25.62 -6.65
C ASN A 226 -8.90 24.67 -7.71
N ILE A 227 -7.86 25.06 -8.43
CA ILE A 227 -7.16 24.17 -9.37
C ILE A 227 -6.56 22.96 -8.63
N ILE A 228 -5.91 23.20 -7.48
CA ILE A 228 -5.33 22.12 -6.66
C ILE A 228 -6.42 21.20 -6.11
N LEU A 229 -7.49 21.75 -5.56
CA LEU A 229 -8.63 20.98 -5.03
C LEU A 229 -9.30 20.15 -6.13
N LEU A 230 -9.49 20.72 -7.32
CA LEU A 230 -10.03 20.02 -8.47
C LEU A 230 -9.12 18.87 -8.90
N PHE A 231 -7.81 19.13 -8.99
CA PHE A 231 -6.83 18.11 -9.34
C PHE A 231 -6.85 16.94 -8.34
N LEU A 232 -6.86 17.24 -7.03
CA LEU A 232 -6.98 16.23 -5.98
C LEU A 232 -8.30 15.46 -6.09
N ALA A 233 -9.43 16.16 -6.28
CA ALA A 233 -10.73 15.52 -6.45
C ALA A 233 -10.76 14.55 -7.64
N VAL A 234 -10.20 14.95 -8.78
CA VAL A 234 -10.06 14.11 -9.98
C VAL A 234 -9.15 12.91 -9.70
N LEU A 235 -8.00 13.12 -9.07
CA LEU A 235 -7.07 12.04 -8.73
C LEU A 235 -7.72 11.00 -7.82
N PHE A 236 -8.43 11.43 -6.78
CA PHE A 236 -9.18 10.53 -5.90
C PHE A 236 -10.37 9.88 -6.61
N HIS A 237 -11.05 10.57 -7.52
CA HIS A 237 -12.11 9.98 -8.35
C HIS A 237 -11.59 8.89 -9.27
N LEU A 238 -10.44 9.12 -9.92
CA LEU A 238 -9.77 8.14 -10.79
C LEU A 238 -9.33 6.93 -9.97
N ALA A 239 -8.74 7.14 -8.80
CA ALA A 239 -8.36 6.05 -7.90
C ALA A 239 -9.58 5.26 -7.41
N ALA A 240 -10.65 5.95 -7.02
CA ALA A 240 -11.91 5.33 -6.63
C ALA A 240 -12.58 4.58 -7.80
N TYR A 241 -12.51 5.11 -9.02
CA TYR A 241 -13.05 4.48 -10.21
C TYR A 241 -12.25 3.23 -10.57
N SER A 242 -10.93 3.31 -10.57
CA SER A 242 -10.03 2.18 -10.79
C SER A 242 -10.27 1.07 -9.78
N SER A 243 -10.51 1.42 -8.51
CA SER A 243 -10.85 0.43 -7.48
C SER A 243 -12.10 -0.41 -7.81
N ARG A 244 -13.07 0.13 -8.57
CA ARG A 244 -14.28 -0.61 -8.98
C ARG A 244 -13.96 -1.74 -9.95
N THR A 245 -12.86 -1.64 -10.70
CA THR A 245 -12.45 -2.69 -11.64
C THR A 245 -12.03 -3.98 -10.93
N PHE A 246 -11.82 -3.95 -9.60
CA PHE A 246 -11.47 -5.10 -8.77
C PHE A 246 -12.67 -5.74 -8.03
N ARG A 247 -13.91 -5.43 -8.41
CA ARG A 247 -15.10 -6.13 -7.90
C ARG A 247 -15.22 -7.52 -8.53
N CYS A 248 -15.49 -8.52 -7.70
CA CYS A 248 -15.78 -9.86 -8.21
C CYS A 248 -17.04 -9.85 -9.08
N ARG A 249 -16.93 -10.31 -10.33
CA ARG A 249 -18.08 -10.41 -11.24
C ARG A 249 -19.14 -11.40 -10.75
N ASN A 250 -18.74 -12.37 -9.92
CA ASN A 250 -19.65 -13.38 -9.38
C ASN A 250 -20.34 -12.93 -8.08
N CYS A 251 -19.59 -12.51 -7.05
CA CYS A 251 -20.17 -12.18 -5.74
C CYS A 251 -20.31 -10.68 -5.45
N GLY A 252 -19.92 -9.79 -6.38
CA GLY A 252 -20.05 -8.34 -6.26
C GLY A 252 -19.14 -7.64 -5.24
N LYS A 253 -18.40 -8.40 -4.41
CA LYS A 253 -17.52 -7.85 -3.38
C LYS A 253 -16.32 -7.12 -4.00
N SER A 254 -15.98 -5.95 -3.45
CA SER A 254 -14.80 -5.15 -3.80
C SER A 254 -13.48 -5.80 -3.38
N PHE A 255 -12.40 -5.51 -4.12
CA PHE A 255 -11.03 -6.04 -3.87
C PHE A 255 -11.02 -7.54 -3.59
N ALA A 256 -11.83 -8.25 -4.37
CA ALA A 256 -12.07 -9.64 -4.14
C ALA A 256 -10.99 -10.50 -4.78
N TYR A 257 -10.41 -10.05 -5.88
CA TYR A 257 -9.42 -10.79 -6.65
C TYR A 257 -8.02 -10.68 -6.02
N LYS A 258 -7.39 -11.84 -5.77
CA LYS A 258 -5.97 -11.98 -5.45
C LYS A 258 -5.31 -12.78 -6.57
N GLU A 259 -4.10 -12.43 -6.97
CA GLU A 259 -3.31 -13.26 -7.90
C GLU A 259 -3.04 -14.62 -7.22
N PHE A 260 -3.40 -15.72 -7.87
CA PHE A 260 -3.32 -17.06 -7.28
C PHE A 260 -2.36 -17.99 -8.00
N ARG A 261 -1.88 -17.58 -9.17
CA ARG A 261 -0.95 -18.34 -9.99
C ARG A 261 0.00 -17.36 -10.65
N ARG A 262 1.27 -17.78 -10.74
CA ARG A 262 2.32 -17.06 -11.45
C ARG A 262 1.85 -16.70 -12.86
N SER A 263 2.12 -15.48 -13.27
CA SER A 263 1.75 -14.98 -14.58
C SER A 263 2.46 -15.76 -15.70
N ASP A 264 1.71 -16.16 -16.74
CA ASP A 264 2.30 -16.82 -17.91
C ASP A 264 2.77 -15.75 -18.89
N ILE A 265 4.06 -15.76 -19.22
CA ILE A 265 4.66 -14.84 -20.19
C ILE A 265 4.86 -15.58 -21.51
N LYS A 266 4.29 -15.05 -22.59
CA LYS A 266 4.54 -15.50 -23.96
C LYS A 266 5.16 -14.37 -24.74
N GLU A 267 6.38 -14.58 -25.19
CA GLU A 267 7.10 -13.64 -26.05
C GLU A 267 6.98 -14.12 -27.49
N ASN A 268 6.49 -13.24 -28.36
CA ASN A 268 6.44 -13.48 -29.79
C ASN A 268 7.44 -12.54 -30.47
N PHE A 269 8.66 -13.05 -30.65
CA PHE A 269 9.78 -12.32 -31.22
C PHE A 269 9.50 -11.85 -32.65
N SER A 270 8.76 -12.61 -33.45
CA SER A 270 8.43 -12.24 -34.82
C SER A 270 7.45 -11.07 -34.94
N ILE A 271 6.74 -10.72 -33.87
CA ILE A 271 5.76 -9.62 -33.85
C ILE A 271 6.21 -8.50 -32.90
N GLY A 272 7.34 -8.65 -32.21
CA GLY A 272 7.77 -7.69 -31.18
C GLY A 272 6.72 -7.51 -30.07
N LYS A 273 5.99 -8.58 -29.72
CA LYS A 273 4.91 -8.53 -28.71
C LYS A 273 5.17 -9.47 -27.55
N ARG A 274 4.99 -8.96 -26.33
CA ARG A 274 5.00 -9.74 -25.10
C ARG A 274 3.60 -9.79 -24.50
N ILE A 275 3.03 -10.98 -24.40
CA ILE A 275 1.72 -11.21 -23.80
C ILE A 275 1.92 -11.77 -22.39
N THR A 276 1.45 -11.07 -21.38
CA THR A 276 1.44 -11.53 -19.98
C THR A 276 0.02 -11.91 -19.58
N THR A 277 -0.20 -13.16 -19.20
CA THR A 277 -1.49 -13.66 -18.71
C THR A 277 -1.45 -13.76 -17.19
N VAL A 278 -2.24 -12.94 -16.52
CA VAL A 278 -2.34 -12.88 -15.05
C VAL A 278 -3.60 -13.59 -14.59
N TYR A 279 -3.48 -14.44 -13.57
CA TYR A 279 -4.56 -15.28 -13.06
C TYR A 279 -5.01 -14.81 -11.67
N TYR A 280 -6.25 -14.35 -11.59
CA TYR A 280 -6.84 -13.87 -10.35
C TYR A 280 -7.92 -14.81 -9.83
N ARG A 281 -8.02 -14.97 -8.51
CA ARG A 281 -9.08 -15.73 -7.83
C ARG A 281 -9.74 -14.87 -6.78
N CYS A 282 -11.06 -14.90 -6.75
CA CYS A 282 -11.85 -14.21 -5.74
C CYS A 282 -11.66 -14.86 -4.36
N LYS A 283 -11.15 -14.13 -3.37
CA LYS A 283 -10.96 -14.59 -1.99
C LYS A 283 -12.25 -14.95 -1.24
N TYR A 284 -13.41 -14.57 -1.77
CA TYR A 284 -14.71 -14.79 -1.11
C TYR A 284 -15.55 -15.89 -1.72
N CYS A 285 -15.45 -16.12 -3.03
CA CYS A 285 -16.27 -17.13 -3.73
C CYS A 285 -15.46 -18.02 -4.68
N SER A 286 -14.12 -17.91 -4.65
CA SER A 286 -13.19 -18.68 -5.47
C SER A 286 -13.35 -18.52 -6.99
N HIS A 287 -14.22 -17.63 -7.46
CA HIS A 287 -14.39 -17.35 -8.88
C HIS A 287 -13.09 -16.82 -9.51
N GLU A 288 -12.68 -17.44 -10.61
CA GLU A 288 -11.44 -17.14 -11.31
C GLU A 288 -11.65 -16.09 -12.41
N TYR A 289 -10.67 -15.22 -12.58
CA TYR A 289 -10.66 -14.16 -13.57
C TYR A 289 -9.27 -14.10 -14.20
N ILE A 290 -9.22 -14.20 -15.53
CA ILE A 290 -7.97 -14.20 -16.29
C ILE A 290 -7.85 -12.86 -17.01
N ARG A 291 -6.71 -12.19 -16.84
CA ARG A 291 -6.40 -10.91 -17.50
C ARG A 291 -5.21 -11.10 -18.43
N LYS A 292 -5.35 -10.72 -19.70
CA LYS A 292 -4.24 -10.69 -20.67
C LYS A 292 -3.77 -9.25 -20.84
N LEU A 293 -2.48 -9.03 -20.70
CA LEU A 293 -1.79 -7.75 -20.87
C LEU A 293 -0.86 -7.87 -22.08
N GLU A 294 -1.01 -7.01 -23.06
CA GLU A 294 -0.14 -6.96 -24.24
C GLU A 294 0.82 -5.77 -24.13
N TYR A 295 2.11 -6.04 -24.21
CA TYR A 295 3.17 -5.04 -24.22
C TYR A 295 3.92 -5.10 -25.55
N GLY A 296 4.18 -3.94 -26.16
CA GLY A 296 5.14 -3.83 -27.27
C GLY A 296 6.55 -3.98 -26.75
N ILE A 297 7.37 -4.79 -27.40
CA ILE A 297 8.81 -4.88 -27.16
C ILE A 297 9.41 -3.68 -27.89
N PHE A 298 9.87 -2.67 -27.14
CA PHE A 298 10.64 -1.56 -27.73
C PHE A 298 12.01 -2.12 -28.10
N GLU A 299 12.30 -2.21 -29.39
CA GLU A 299 13.68 -2.42 -29.86
C GLU A 299 14.50 -1.20 -29.44
N VAL A 300 15.46 -1.41 -28.54
CA VAL A 300 16.49 -0.42 -28.26
C VAL A 300 17.38 -0.42 -29.49
N ASN A 301 17.16 0.56 -30.38
CA ASN A 301 18.11 0.83 -31.45
C ASN A 301 19.43 1.24 -30.81
N ASP A 302 20.40 0.33 -30.83
CA ASP A 302 21.81 0.66 -30.60
C ASP A 302 22.32 1.51 -31.79
N GLU A 303 21.87 2.76 -31.87
CA GLU A 303 22.54 3.79 -32.65
C GLU A 303 23.76 4.26 -31.86
N ASN A 304 24.84 3.49 -31.93
CA ASN A 304 26.22 3.96 -31.72
C ASN A 304 27.19 2.95 -32.35
N GLN A 305 27.39 3.09 -33.67
CA GLN A 305 28.58 2.66 -34.40
C GLN A 305 29.28 3.89 -34.96
#